data_AF-A0A2J6J4I2-F1
#
_entry.id   AF-A0A2J6J4I2-F1
#
_cell.length_a   1.000
_cell.length_b   1.000
_cell.length_c   1.000
_cell.angle_alpha   90.00
_cell.angle_beta   90.00
_cell.angle_gamma   90.00
#
_symmetry.space_group_name_H-M   'P 1'
#
loop_
_entity.id
_entity.type
_entity.pdbx_description
1 polymer ?
#
loop_
_entity_poly.entity_id
_entity_poly.type
_entity_poly.pdbx_seq_one_letter_code
_entity_poly.pdbx_strand_id
1 'polypeptide(L)' 'MKLVGTDADTIVAAATRLLRDNTAYQSMSRSHNPYGDGRAAVRIVQTLAVNTD' A
#
# COMPACT_ATOMS: atom_id res chain seq x y z
N MET A 1 -2.32 -0.49 -4.56
CA MET A 1 -0.96 0.06 -4.75
C MET A 1 -0.24 -0.68 -5.87
N LYS A 2 0.69 -0.04 -6.59
CA LYS A 2 1.51 -0.67 -7.64
C LYS A 2 2.95 -0.18 -7.54
N LEU A 3 3.92 -1.09 -7.45
CA LEU A 3 5.35 -0.78 -7.53
C LEU A 3 5.77 -0.78 -9.00
N VAL A 4 6.46 0.27 -9.44
CA VAL A 4 6.87 0.47 -10.85
C VAL A 4 8.39 0.45 -11.07
N GLY A 5 9.18 0.25 -10.01
CA GLY A 5 10.65 0.25 -10.09
C GLY A 5 11.25 1.66 -10.06
N THR A 6 12.52 1.76 -10.45
CA THR A 6 13.34 2.99 -10.35
C THR A 6 13.69 3.61 -11.70
N ASP A 7 13.18 3.06 -12.80
CA ASP A 7 13.38 3.60 -14.14
C ASP A 7 12.59 4.90 -14.33
N ALA A 8 13.25 5.96 -14.77
CA ALA A 8 12.67 7.31 -14.81
C ALA A 8 11.49 7.41 -15.78
N ASP A 9 11.63 6.83 -16.97
CA ASP A 9 10.59 6.86 -18.00
C ASP A 9 9.35 6.09 -17.54
N THR A 10 9.56 4.95 -16.89
CA THR A 10 8.50 4.15 -16.30
C THR A 10 7.74 4.90 -15.20
N ILE A 11 8.45 5.64 -14.34
CA ILE A 11 7.85 6.47 -13.29
C ILE A 11 6.98 7.58 -13.90
N VAL A 12 7.52 8.31 -14.88
CA VAL A 12 6.80 9.41 -15.55
C VAL A 12 5.56 8.90 -16.26
N ALA A 13 5.66 7.77 -16.98
CA ALA A 13 4.53 7.16 -17.67
C ALA A 13 3.44 6.72 -16.68
N ALA A 14 3.81 6.08 -15.57
CA ALA A 14 2.86 5.63 -14.55
C ALA A 14 2.13 6.80 -13.87
N ALA A 15 2.87 7.86 -13.50
CA ALA A 15 2.28 9.06 -12.91
C ALA A 15 1.36 9.79 -13.89
N THR A 16 1.80 9.94 -15.15
CA THR A 16 1.00 10.58 -16.20
C THR A 16 -0.30 9.84 -16.45
N ARG A 17 -0.27 8.49 -16.45
CA ARG A 17 -1.48 7.68 -16.57
C ARG A 17 -2.47 7.98 -15.45
N LEU A 18 -2.02 8.05 -14.19
CA LEU A 18 -2.89 8.32 -13.06
C LEU A 18 -3.50 9.73 -13.10
N LEU A 19 -2.77 10.71 -13.63
CA LEU A 19 -3.26 12.09 -13.78
C LEU A 19 -4.29 12.24 -14.91
N ARG A 20 -4.20 11.41 -15.96
CA ARG A 20 -5.04 11.53 -17.17
C ARG A 20 -6.20 10.54 -17.22
N ASP A 21 -6.13 9.44 -16.48
CA ASP A 21 -7.15 8.39 -16.45
C ASP A 21 -7.77 8.29 -15.05
N ASN A 22 -8.96 8.88 -14.90
CA ASN A 22 -9.71 8.87 -13.65
C ASN A 22 -10.09 7.44 -13.21
N THR A 23 -10.32 6.52 -14.13
CA THR A 23 -10.63 5.12 -13.80
C THR A 23 -9.41 4.43 -13.22
N ALA A 24 -8.23 4.63 -13.82
CA ALA A 24 -6.97 4.11 -13.28
C ALA A 24 -6.69 4.67 -11.87
N TYR A 25 -6.94 5.97 -11.65
CA TYR A 25 -6.80 6.58 -10.34
C TYR A 25 -7.75 5.96 -9.29
N GLN A 26 -9.05 5.85 -9.60
CA GLN A 26 -10.05 5.30 -8.68
C GLN A 26 -9.77 3.83 -8.33
N SER A 27 -9.35 3.03 -9.31
CA SER A 27 -8.97 1.63 -9.06
C SER A 27 -7.78 1.53 -8.10
N MET A 28 -6.80 2.43 -8.23
CA MET A 28 -5.61 2.41 -7.38
C MET A 28 -5.88 2.95 -5.98
N SER A 29 -6.66 4.03 -5.85
CA SER A 29 -6.97 4.69 -4.57
C SER A 29 -7.86 3.84 -3.67
N ARG A 30 -8.76 3.04 -4.27
CA ARG A 30 -9.67 2.14 -3.54
C ARG A 30 -9.10 0.74 -3.30
N SER A 31 -7.88 0.46 -3.76
CA SER A 31 -7.23 -0.81 -3.50
C SER A 31 -7.06 -1.02 -1.99
N HIS A 32 -7.53 -2.15 -1.46
CA HIS A 32 -7.30 -2.52 -0.07
C HIS A 32 -5.80 -2.49 0.25
N ASN A 33 -5.43 -1.87 1.37
CA ASN A 33 -4.06 -1.89 1.86
C ASN A 33 -3.78 -3.28 2.48
N PRO A 34 -2.93 -4.13 1.88
CA PRO A 34 -2.69 -5.48 2.39
C PRO A 34 -1.86 -5.48 3.68
N TYR A 35 -1.24 -4.36 4.05
CA TYR A 35 -0.29 -4.31 5.18
C TYR A 35 -0.91 -4.05 6.53
N GLY A 36 -2.22 -3.82 6.60
CA GLY A 36 -2.84 -3.70 7.90
C GLY A 36 -4.26 -3.18 7.87
N ASP A 37 -4.95 -3.52 8.94
CA ASP A 37 -6.28 -3.07 9.32
C ASP A 37 -6.22 -2.07 10.49
N GLY A 38 -5.03 -1.50 10.77
CA GLY A 38 -4.81 -0.57 11.87
C GLY A 38 -4.64 -1.21 13.25
N ARG A 39 -4.58 -2.55 13.37
CA ARG A 39 -4.49 -3.25 14.66
C ARG A 39 -3.11 -3.85 14.97
N ALA A 40 -2.07 -3.44 14.26
CA ALA A 40 -0.73 -4.01 14.40
C ALA A 40 -0.20 -3.91 15.84
N ALA A 41 -0.28 -2.73 16.47
CA ALA A 41 0.23 -2.51 17.82
C ALA A 41 -0.42 -3.45 18.86
N VAL A 42 -1.75 -3.60 18.81
CA VAL A 42 -2.49 -4.50 19.72
C VAL A 42 -2.03 -5.95 19.55
N ARG A 43 -1.90 -6.43 18.30
CA ARG A 43 -1.43 -7.79 18.02
C ARG A 43 -0.01 -8.04 18.52
N ILE A 44 0.89 -7.06 18.36
CA ILE A 44 2.27 -7.17 18.82
C ILE A 44 2.33 -7.28 20.35
N VAL A 45 1.62 -6.39 21.06
CA VAL A 45 1.57 -6.41 22.54
C VAL A 45 1.00 -7.73 23.05
N GLN A 46 -0.09 -8.22 22.46
CA GLN A 46 -0.67 -9.53 22.82
C GLN A 46 0.34 -10.67 22.63
N THR A 47 1.07 -10.67 21.51
CA THR A 47 2.06 -11.71 21.21
C THR A 47 3.22 -11.69 22.21
N LEU A 48 3.71 -10.51 22.59
CA LEU A 48 4.78 -10.39 23.59
C LEU A 48 4.31 -10.86 24.97
N ALA A 49 3.12 -10.44 25.40
CA ALA A 49 2.57 -10.81 26.70
C ALA A 49 2.33 -12.32 26.85
N VAL A 50 1.92 -13.01 25.78
CA VAL A 50 1.70 -14.48 25.79
C VAL A 50 3.01 -15.27 25.85
N ASN A 51 4.13 -14.71 25.41
CA ASN A 51 5.43 -15.38 25.34
C ASN A 51 6.37 -15.04 26.52
N THR A 52 5.88 -14.39 27.58
CA THR A 52 6.71 -13.97 28.73
C THR A 52 6.52 -14.88 29.97
N ASP A 53 6.03 -16.11 29.79
CA ASP A 53 5.94 -17.13 30.84
C ASP A 53 7.09 -18.16 30.76
#